data_AF-H9UBS5-F1
#
_entry.id   AF-H9UBS5-F1
#
_cell.length_a   1.000
_cell.length_b   1.000
_cell.length_c   1.000
_cell.angle_alpha   90.00
_cell.angle_beta   90.00
_cell.angle_gamma   90.00
#
_symmetry.space_group_name_H-M   'P 1'
#
loop_
_entity.id
_entity.type
_entity.pdbx_description
1 polymer ?
#
loop_
_entity_poly.entity_id
_entity_poly.type
_entity_poly.pdbx_seq_one_letter_code
_entity_poly.pdbx_strand_id
1 'polypeptide(L)'
;MNNSTLSCPKCGSTSLYKNGHDKYGNQQFLCKLCHHSFKLSHSHKRKNFSFPYPKCTSCGKSMQIYKVRRSFVVFRCRACRTKDRVPFNLPEPVTLIPEKFKYFRFPIFFVLKAFVLYMKHNMSYRSLAHSLNIKVSHVTIYKWVIKLCTLFSVLFPTFTIENVFSVHADETVLVFKEQKYYVWLLVDHETNLILCWHVSKYRDMGQVKVLLEKFFGNSKPRNIELITDGLGAYESAVKLLFRNINHVVVPLGKNNQCESKFSLLKDFFRLKRGLKNTKNLAKYIQGFCVVKNLWKTHNGNINCILSHLHSFITTS
;
A
#
# COMPACT_ATOMS: atom_id res chain seq x y z
N MET A 1 3.17 -19.67 -51.27
CA MET A 1 2.00 -18.82 -51.01
C MET A 1 0.77 -19.57 -51.49
N ASN A 2 0.08 -20.30 -50.60
CA ASN A 2 -1.09 -21.11 -50.99
C ASN A 2 -2.34 -20.23 -50.97
N ASN A 3 -2.83 -19.83 -52.14
CA ASN A 3 -4.16 -19.25 -52.33
C ASN A 3 -5.22 -20.34 -52.12
N SER A 4 -5.53 -20.67 -50.86
CA SER A 4 -6.67 -21.51 -50.53
C SER A 4 -7.95 -20.75 -50.85
N THR A 5 -8.62 -21.13 -51.94
CA THR A 5 -9.93 -20.61 -52.32
C THR A 5 -10.94 -20.88 -51.22
N LEU A 6 -11.54 -19.82 -50.70
CA LEU A 6 -12.50 -19.86 -49.62
C LEU A 6 -13.75 -20.67 -50.01
N SER A 7 -14.09 -21.71 -49.23
CA SER A 7 -15.22 -22.61 -49.50
C SER A 7 -16.11 -22.83 -48.27
N CYS A 8 -17.36 -23.24 -48.50
CA CYS A 8 -18.32 -23.55 -47.47
C CYS A 8 -17.92 -24.83 -46.73
N PRO A 9 -17.77 -24.83 -45.40
CA PRO A 9 -17.37 -26.01 -44.65
C PRO A 9 -18.45 -27.11 -44.62
N LYS A 10 -19.70 -26.79 -44.96
CA LYS A 10 -20.81 -27.75 -44.97
C LYS A 10 -20.95 -28.50 -46.30
N CYS A 11 -20.70 -27.83 -47.43
CA CYS A 11 -20.98 -28.38 -48.76
C CYS A 11 -19.86 -28.20 -49.78
N GLY A 12 -18.72 -27.63 -49.39
CA GLY A 12 -17.56 -27.39 -50.26
C GLY A 12 -17.73 -26.27 -51.30
N SER A 13 -18.91 -25.66 -51.42
CA SER A 13 -19.16 -24.60 -52.41
C SER A 13 -18.29 -23.37 -52.19
N THR A 14 -17.66 -22.87 -53.26
CA THR A 14 -16.96 -21.58 -53.29
C THR A 14 -17.90 -20.39 -53.51
N SER A 15 -19.18 -20.66 -53.79
CA SER A 15 -20.21 -19.64 -54.02
C SER A 15 -20.72 -19.07 -52.69
N LEU A 16 -20.01 -18.04 -52.23
CA LEU A 16 -20.21 -17.40 -50.92
C LEU A 16 -20.50 -15.90 -51.10
N TYR A 17 -21.25 -15.30 -50.17
CA TYR A 17 -21.26 -13.84 -50.04
C TYR A 17 -21.10 -13.41 -48.57
N LYS A 18 -20.56 -12.20 -48.41
CA LYS A 18 -20.31 -11.58 -47.10
C LYS A 18 -21.65 -11.19 -46.48
N ASN A 19 -22.00 -11.83 -45.36
CA ASN A 19 -23.27 -11.63 -44.66
C ASN A 19 -23.06 -10.80 -43.38
N GLY A 20 -22.46 -9.62 -43.53
CA GLY A 20 -22.13 -8.73 -42.42
C GLY A 20 -21.06 -9.28 -41.47
N HIS A 21 -20.94 -8.64 -40.30
CA HIS A 21 -19.98 -9.01 -39.28
C HIS A 21 -20.70 -9.48 -38.02
N ASP A 22 -20.06 -10.34 -37.24
CA ASP A 22 -20.55 -10.65 -35.90
C ASP A 22 -20.26 -9.50 -34.91
N LYS A 23 -20.78 -9.62 -33.70
CA LYS A 23 -20.57 -8.66 -32.61
C LYS A 23 -19.11 -8.49 -32.15
N TYR A 24 -18.18 -9.28 -32.68
CA TYR A 24 -16.74 -9.19 -32.43
C TYR A 24 -15.97 -8.71 -33.67
N GLY A 25 -16.67 -8.30 -34.73
CA GLY A 25 -16.07 -7.82 -35.97
C GLY A 25 -15.56 -8.92 -36.90
N ASN A 26 -15.88 -10.20 -36.67
CA ASN A 26 -15.52 -11.26 -37.61
C ASN A 26 -16.47 -11.25 -38.80
N GLN A 27 -15.92 -11.34 -40.01
CA GLN A 27 -16.71 -11.49 -41.23
C GLN A 27 -17.50 -12.79 -41.19
N GLN A 28 -18.82 -12.69 -41.36
CA GLN A 28 -19.70 -13.85 -41.56
C GLN A 28 -19.88 -14.09 -43.06
N PHE A 29 -19.92 -15.36 -43.46
CA PHE A 29 -20.18 -15.79 -44.83
C PHE A 29 -21.45 -16.62 -44.87
N LEU A 30 -22.29 -16.40 -45.88
CA LEU A 30 -23.41 -17.28 -46.21
C LEU A 30 -23.09 -18.03 -47.50
N CYS A 31 -23.26 -19.35 -47.47
CA CYS A 31 -23.20 -20.17 -48.67
C CYS A 31 -24.46 -19.98 -49.52
N LYS A 32 -24.31 -19.66 -50.81
CA LYS A 32 -25.46 -19.49 -51.72
C LYS A 32 -26.19 -20.81 -52.02
N LEU A 33 -25.49 -21.95 -51.97
CA LEU A 33 -26.08 -23.27 -52.27
C LEU A 33 -26.83 -23.89 -51.07
N CYS A 34 -26.18 -24.04 -49.92
CA CYS A 34 -26.77 -24.73 -48.77
C CYS A 34 -27.29 -23.79 -47.67
N HIS A 35 -27.22 -22.47 -47.90
CA HIS A 35 -27.60 -21.41 -46.93
C HIS A 35 -26.93 -21.54 -45.54
N HIS A 36 -25.81 -22.26 -45.46
CA HIS A 36 -25.06 -22.37 -44.21
C HIS A 36 -24.27 -21.10 -43.94
N SER A 37 -24.46 -20.52 -42.76
CA SER A 37 -23.67 -19.40 -42.26
C SER A 37 -22.46 -19.90 -41.48
N PHE A 38 -21.27 -19.38 -41.79
CA PHE A 38 -20.03 -19.75 -41.10
C PHE A 38 -19.04 -18.58 -41.03
N LYS A 39 -17.94 -18.79 -40.29
CA LYS A 39 -16.86 -17.80 -40.08
C LYS A 39 -15.51 -18.48 -40.31
N LEU A 40 -14.53 -17.71 -40.78
CA LEU A 40 -13.17 -18.19 -40.97
C LEU A 40 -12.28 -17.98 -39.76
N SER A 41 -12.48 -16.84 -39.08
CA SER A 41 -11.79 -16.50 -37.85
C SER A 41 -12.75 -16.60 -36.68
N HIS A 42 -12.41 -17.43 -35.70
CA HIS A 42 -12.98 -17.32 -34.36
C HIS A 42 -12.11 -16.35 -33.57
N SER A 43 -12.47 -15.06 -33.52
CA SER A 43 -11.90 -14.24 -32.45
C SER A 43 -12.55 -14.66 -31.14
N HIS A 44 -11.74 -15.19 -30.24
CA HIS A 44 -12.19 -15.46 -28.88
C HIS A 44 -12.62 -14.14 -28.23
N LYS A 45 -13.69 -14.21 -27.45
CA LYS A 45 -14.10 -13.11 -26.58
C LYS A 45 -12.87 -12.66 -25.80
N ARG A 46 -12.39 -11.43 -26.02
CA ARG A 46 -11.24 -10.89 -25.27
C ARG A 46 -11.60 -11.02 -23.78
N LYS A 47 -10.81 -11.81 -23.04
CA LYS A 47 -10.98 -11.88 -21.58
C LYS A 47 -10.65 -10.49 -21.03
N ASN A 48 -11.47 -10.01 -20.10
CA ASN A 48 -11.24 -8.71 -19.46
C ASN A 48 -9.98 -8.73 -18.59
N PHE A 49 -9.53 -9.92 -18.17
CA PHE A 49 -8.36 -10.13 -17.33
C PHE A 49 -7.49 -11.27 -17.87
N SER A 50 -6.18 -11.17 -17.62
CA SER A 50 -5.18 -12.15 -18.06
C SER A 50 -5.21 -13.45 -17.25
N PHE A 51 -5.68 -13.41 -16.00
CA PHE A 51 -5.75 -14.58 -15.13
C PHE A 51 -6.89 -15.54 -15.51
N PRO A 52 -6.77 -16.84 -15.18
CA PRO A 52 -7.83 -17.83 -15.42
C PRO A 52 -9.07 -17.53 -14.56
N TYR A 53 -10.25 -17.60 -15.17
CA TYR A 53 -11.50 -17.30 -14.48
C TYR A 53 -11.88 -18.50 -13.60
N PRO A 54 -12.26 -18.27 -12.32
CA PRO A 54 -12.48 -19.36 -11.38
C PRO A 54 -13.73 -20.18 -11.72
N LYS A 55 -13.72 -21.44 -11.27
CA LYS A 55 -14.90 -22.29 -11.19
C LYS A 55 -15.54 -22.12 -9.82
N CYS A 56 -16.85 -22.32 -9.75
CA CYS A 56 -17.59 -22.16 -8.51
C CYS A 56 -17.16 -23.22 -7.48
N THR A 57 -16.68 -22.76 -6.33
CA THR A 57 -16.28 -23.64 -5.21
C THR A 57 -17.41 -24.54 -4.71
N SER A 58 -18.67 -24.10 -4.79
CA SER A 58 -19.82 -24.91 -4.34
C SER A 58 -20.36 -25.92 -5.35
N CYS A 59 -20.20 -25.72 -6.67
CA CYS A 59 -20.88 -26.56 -7.67
C CYS A 59 -20.08 -26.81 -8.97
N GLY A 60 -18.82 -26.38 -9.05
CA GLY A 60 -17.94 -26.59 -10.21
C GLY A 60 -18.28 -25.81 -11.48
N LYS A 61 -19.45 -25.14 -11.54
CA LYS A 61 -19.89 -24.38 -12.73
C LYS A 61 -19.05 -23.13 -12.97
N SER A 62 -19.03 -22.66 -14.23
CA SER A 62 -18.33 -21.42 -14.60
C SER A 62 -18.91 -20.20 -13.88
N MET A 63 -18.03 -19.31 -13.43
CA MET A 63 -18.43 -18.06 -12.79
C MET A 63 -18.37 -16.88 -13.78
N GLN A 64 -19.18 -15.85 -13.52
CA GLN A 64 -19.15 -14.60 -14.27
C GLN A 64 -18.65 -13.45 -13.40
N ILE A 65 -18.08 -12.42 -14.04
CA ILE A 65 -17.70 -11.19 -13.34
C ILE A 65 -18.97 -10.55 -12.79
N TYR A 66 -19.01 -10.33 -11.48
CA TYR A 66 -20.09 -9.64 -10.78
C TYR A 66 -19.71 -8.20 -10.46
N LYS A 67 -18.48 -7.95 -10.00
CA LYS A 67 -17.99 -6.61 -9.70
C LYS A 67 -16.48 -6.54 -9.85
N VAL A 68 -15.97 -5.49 -10.48
CA VAL A 68 -14.54 -5.19 -10.51
C VAL A 68 -14.24 -4.18 -9.41
N ARG A 69 -13.32 -4.52 -8.50
CA ARG A 69 -12.73 -3.56 -7.53
C ARG A 69 -11.33 -3.21 -7.99
N ARG A 70 -10.65 -2.28 -7.31
CA ARG A 70 -9.31 -1.84 -7.71
C ARG A 70 -8.24 -2.94 -7.57
N SER A 71 -8.37 -3.77 -6.54
CA SER A 71 -7.34 -4.75 -6.14
C SER A 71 -7.82 -6.22 -6.23
N PHE A 72 -9.07 -6.44 -6.63
CA PHE A 72 -9.65 -7.79 -6.82
C PHE A 72 -10.92 -7.75 -7.69
N VAL A 73 -11.23 -8.86 -8.35
CA VAL A 73 -12.48 -9.05 -9.09
C VAL A 73 -13.37 -10.00 -8.31
N VAL A 74 -14.64 -9.62 -8.12
CA VAL A 74 -15.67 -10.49 -7.57
C VAL A 74 -16.33 -11.25 -8.70
N PHE A 75 -16.24 -12.57 -8.66
CA PHE A 75 -16.96 -13.50 -9.49
C PHE A 75 -18.22 -14.00 -8.76
N ARG A 76 -19.27 -14.32 -9.51
CA ARG A 76 -20.51 -14.92 -8.99
C ARG A 76 -20.93 -16.08 -9.87
N CYS A 77 -21.28 -17.21 -9.27
CA CYS A 77 -21.87 -18.34 -9.98
C CYS A 77 -23.32 -17.99 -10.39
N ARG A 78 -23.71 -18.33 -11.63
CA ARG A 78 -25.10 -18.10 -12.10
C ARG A 78 -26.09 -19.04 -11.42
N ALA A 79 -25.68 -20.29 -11.16
CA ALA A 79 -26.56 -21.31 -10.62
C ALA A 79 -26.82 -21.11 -9.11
N CYS A 80 -25.78 -21.25 -8.27
CA CYS A 80 -25.93 -21.22 -6.82
C CYS A 80 -25.61 -19.86 -6.18
N ARG A 81 -25.31 -18.83 -6.98
CA ARG A 81 -25.01 -17.46 -6.52
C ARG A 81 -23.77 -17.31 -5.61
N THR A 82 -23.02 -18.37 -5.33
CA THR A 82 -21.72 -18.33 -4.63
C THR A 82 -20.80 -17.29 -5.25
N LYS A 83 -20.10 -16.52 -4.41
CA LYS A 83 -19.14 -15.50 -4.82
C LYS A 83 -17.72 -15.98 -4.54
N ASP A 84 -16.81 -15.61 -5.43
CA ASP A 84 -15.38 -15.80 -5.25
C ASP A 84 -14.66 -14.50 -5.59
N ARG A 85 -13.49 -14.27 -4.99
CA ARG A 85 -12.72 -13.02 -5.16
C ARG A 85 -11.33 -13.39 -5.65
N VAL A 86 -10.94 -12.85 -6.80
CA VAL A 86 -9.62 -13.08 -7.38
C VAL A 86 -8.81 -11.78 -7.28
N PRO A 87 -7.70 -11.76 -6.52
CA PRO A 87 -6.83 -10.60 -6.44
C PRO A 87 -6.24 -10.23 -7.81
N PHE A 88 -6.10 -8.93 -8.08
CA PHE A 88 -5.39 -8.42 -9.26
C PHE A 88 -4.87 -7.01 -9.00
N ASN A 89 -3.86 -6.56 -9.75
CA ASN A 89 -3.34 -5.19 -9.66
C ASN A 89 -2.96 -4.81 -8.21
N LEU A 90 -2.32 -5.74 -7.51
CA LEU A 90 -1.86 -5.54 -6.14
C LEU A 90 -0.60 -4.66 -6.17
N PRO A 91 -0.54 -3.60 -5.34
CA PRO A 91 0.66 -2.77 -5.25
C PRO A 91 1.79 -3.53 -4.54
N GLU A 92 3.01 -3.14 -4.88
CA GLU A 92 4.22 -3.55 -4.17
C GLU A 92 4.62 -2.49 -3.12
N PRO A 93 5.29 -2.90 -2.03
CA PRO A 93 5.85 -1.96 -1.07
C PRO A 93 6.83 -0.99 -1.73
N VAL A 94 6.62 0.30 -1.52
CA VAL A 94 7.54 1.34 -2.01
C VAL A 94 8.75 1.40 -1.09
N THR A 95 9.93 1.06 -1.61
CA THR A 95 11.20 1.27 -0.91
C THR A 95 11.65 2.72 -1.06
N LEU A 96 11.96 3.37 0.06
CA LEU A 96 12.60 4.68 0.03
C LEU A 96 14.08 4.47 -0.30
N ILE A 97 14.49 4.88 -1.50
CA ILE A 97 15.87 4.72 -1.97
C ILE A 97 16.79 5.64 -1.14
N PRO A 98 17.84 5.11 -0.48
CA PRO A 98 18.82 5.94 0.19
C PRO A 98 19.64 6.73 -0.82
N GLU A 99 19.72 8.05 -0.61
CA GLU A 99 20.76 8.86 -1.24
C GLU A 99 22.11 8.57 -0.53
N LYS A 100 23.23 8.60 -1.27
CA LYS A 100 24.57 8.44 -0.68
C LYS A 100 24.74 9.40 0.50
N PHE A 101 24.94 8.85 1.69
CA PHE A 101 25.02 9.65 2.91
C PHE A 101 26.36 10.37 2.99
N LYS A 102 26.37 11.67 2.65
CA LYS A 102 27.54 12.54 2.95
C LYS A 102 27.51 13.00 4.41
N TYR A 103 28.65 13.19 5.06
CA TYR A 103 28.67 13.74 6.42
C TYR A 103 27.99 15.12 6.51
N PHE A 104 27.45 15.44 7.69
CA PHE A 104 26.97 16.79 7.97
C PHE A 104 28.15 17.71 8.26
N ARG A 105 28.14 18.93 7.71
CA ARG A 105 29.16 19.96 8.01
C ARG A 105 29.13 20.43 9.48
N PHE A 106 28.04 20.14 10.18
CA PHE A 106 27.81 20.58 11.56
C PHE A 106 27.90 19.38 12.51
N PRO A 107 28.27 19.59 13.79
CA PRO A 107 28.33 18.51 14.75
C PRO A 107 26.99 17.76 14.82
N ILE A 108 27.06 16.44 14.73
CA ILE A 108 25.89 15.56 14.59
C ILE A 108 24.88 15.74 15.73
N PHE A 109 25.36 16.07 16.93
CA PHE A 109 24.52 16.39 18.08
C PHE A 109 23.50 17.50 17.77
N PHE A 110 23.91 18.62 17.18
CA PHE A 110 22.99 19.72 16.83
C PHE A 110 22.01 19.30 15.73
N VAL A 111 22.47 18.49 14.77
CA VAL A 111 21.66 17.96 13.68
C VAL A 111 20.55 17.07 14.22
N LEU A 112 20.89 16.12 15.10
CA LEU A 112 19.96 15.22 15.76
C LEU A 112 19.02 15.97 16.72
N LYS A 113 19.52 16.93 17.49
CA LYS A 113 18.71 17.78 18.36
C LYS A 113 17.65 18.55 17.56
N ALA A 114 18.05 19.17 16.45
CA ALA A 114 17.12 19.85 15.55
C ALA A 114 16.04 18.91 15.00
N PHE A 115 16.44 17.68 14.63
CA PHE A 115 15.53 16.66 14.12
C PHE A 115 14.51 16.21 15.16
N VAL A 116 14.93 15.85 16.37
CA VAL A 116 14.03 15.42 17.44
C VAL A 116 13.07 16.54 17.82
N LEU A 117 13.57 17.77 17.98
CA LEU A 117 12.73 18.94 18.29
C LEU A 117 11.71 19.23 17.18
N TYR A 118 12.09 19.10 15.91
CA TYR A 118 11.18 19.25 14.78
C TYR A 118 10.08 18.19 14.78
N MET A 119 10.44 16.93 15.07
CA MET A 119 9.55 15.78 15.02
C MET A 119 8.58 15.71 16.19
N LYS A 120 9.09 15.95 17.40
CA LYS A 120 8.32 15.82 18.64
C LYS A 120 7.56 17.10 19.00
N HIS A 121 8.22 18.25 18.91
CA HIS A 121 7.71 19.52 19.45
C HIS A 121 7.15 20.45 18.37
N ASN A 122 7.09 20.00 17.12
CA ASN A 122 6.55 20.77 16.00
C ASN A 122 7.22 22.13 15.76
N MET A 123 8.45 22.33 16.24
CA MET A 123 9.19 23.58 16.04
C MET A 123 9.39 23.86 14.54
N SER A 124 9.22 25.12 14.15
CA SER A 124 9.49 25.54 12.77
C SER A 124 10.99 25.56 12.49
N TYR A 125 11.39 25.44 11.21
CA TYR A 125 12.82 25.51 10.85
C TYR A 125 13.47 26.84 11.24
N ARG A 126 12.70 27.93 11.28
CA ARG A 126 13.18 29.25 11.72
C ARG A 126 13.37 29.30 13.23
N SER A 127 12.40 28.77 13.99
CA SER A 127 12.51 28.65 15.44
C SER A 127 13.71 27.78 15.83
N LEU A 128 13.92 26.65 15.16
CA LEU A 128 15.10 25.79 15.39
C LEU A 128 16.42 26.50 15.09
N ALA A 129 16.50 27.29 14.01
CA ALA A 129 17.70 28.05 13.69
C ALA A 129 18.08 29.03 14.80
N HIS A 130 17.10 29.60 15.48
CA HIS A 130 17.31 30.47 16.64
C HIS A 130 17.68 29.68 17.91
N SER A 131 17.02 28.54 18.16
CA SER A 131 17.18 27.78 19.41
C SER A 131 18.44 26.91 19.50
N LEU A 132 19.17 26.68 18.41
CA LEU A 132 20.32 25.76 18.41
C LEU A 132 21.65 26.40 18.84
N ASN A 133 21.68 27.69 19.20
CA ASN A 133 22.90 28.42 19.61
C ASN A 133 24.08 28.27 18.64
N ILE A 134 23.79 28.06 17.34
CA ILE A 134 24.78 27.96 16.26
C ILE A 134 24.32 28.79 15.06
N LYS A 135 25.26 29.34 14.30
CA LYS A 135 24.95 30.08 13.07
C LYS A 135 24.57 29.11 11.94
N VAL A 136 23.27 28.85 11.78
CA VAL A 136 22.73 27.94 10.76
C VAL A 136 21.48 28.52 10.10
N SER A 137 21.33 28.32 8.80
CA SER A 137 20.11 28.73 8.10
C SER A 137 18.98 27.72 8.27
N HIS A 138 17.73 28.20 8.33
CA HIS A 138 16.55 27.34 8.38
C HIS A 138 16.46 26.35 7.19
N VAL A 139 17.02 26.73 6.02
CA VAL A 139 17.12 25.86 4.83
C VAL A 139 18.07 24.69 5.08
N THR A 140 19.17 24.93 5.80
CA THR A 140 20.12 23.87 6.19
C THR A 140 19.47 22.89 7.15
N ILE A 141 18.70 23.37 8.14
CA ILE A 141 17.93 22.52 9.05
C ILE A 141 16.87 21.71 8.30
N TYR A 142 16.17 22.31 7.34
CA TYR A 142 15.25 21.56 6.46
C TYR A 142 15.95 20.39 5.75
N LYS A 143 17.14 20.65 5.18
CA LYS A 143 17.95 19.61 4.53
C LYS A 143 18.37 18.52 5.51
N TRP A 144 18.74 18.88 6.75
CA TRP A 144 19.04 17.90 7.80
C TRP A 144 17.86 16.99 8.10
N VAL A 145 16.67 17.57 8.29
CA VAL A 145 15.47 16.81 8.61
C VAL A 145 15.12 15.83 7.50
N ILE A 146 15.08 16.28 6.24
CA ILE A 146 14.76 15.39 5.10
C ILE A 146 15.81 14.28 4.95
N LYS A 147 17.08 14.61 5.16
CA LYS A 147 18.16 13.63 5.06
C LYS A 147 18.08 12.58 6.16
N LEU A 148 17.86 12.98 7.41
CA LEU A 148 17.68 12.03 8.53
C LEU A 148 16.42 11.19 8.36
N CYS A 149 15.31 11.76 7.91
CA CYS A 149 14.11 10.98 7.55
C CYS A 149 14.41 9.89 6.52
N THR A 150 15.22 10.21 5.50
CA THR A 150 15.60 9.27 4.44
C THR A 150 16.56 8.20 4.98
N LEU A 151 17.54 8.59 5.80
CA LEU A 151 18.44 7.65 6.45
C LEU A 151 17.66 6.68 7.34
N PHE A 152 16.79 7.20 8.20
CA PHE A 152 16.02 6.38 9.13
C PHE A 152 14.95 5.53 8.45
N SER A 153 14.57 5.78 7.19
CA SER A 153 13.76 4.80 6.45
C SER A 153 14.51 3.53 6.08
N VAL A 154 15.85 3.59 6.04
CA VAL A 154 16.70 2.44 5.76
C VAL A 154 17.15 1.76 7.05
N LEU A 155 17.46 2.55 8.08
CA LEU A 155 17.87 2.01 9.39
C LEU A 155 16.70 1.46 10.20
N PHE A 156 15.50 2.03 10.03
CA PHE A 156 14.28 1.64 10.75
C PHE A 156 13.11 1.41 9.78
N PRO A 157 13.23 0.51 8.78
CA PRO A 157 12.17 0.27 7.80
C PRO A 157 10.87 -0.20 8.49
N THR A 158 11.04 -0.95 9.57
CA THR A 158 10.05 -1.33 10.57
C THR A 158 10.67 -1.13 11.96
N PHE A 159 9.84 -1.14 13.00
CA PHE A 159 10.31 -1.17 14.37
C PHE A 159 10.18 -2.60 14.90
N THR A 160 11.31 -3.30 15.02
CA THR A 160 11.33 -4.69 15.45
C THR A 160 11.26 -4.79 16.97
N ILE A 161 10.39 -5.68 17.45
CA ILE A 161 10.37 -6.13 18.84
C ILE A 161 10.38 -7.66 18.86
N GLU A 162 10.96 -8.26 19.89
CA GLU A 162 11.26 -9.71 19.91
C GLU A 162 10.01 -10.59 19.98
N ASN A 163 8.97 -10.10 20.67
CA ASN A 163 7.72 -10.83 20.90
C ASN A 163 6.51 -9.97 20.53
N VAL A 164 5.89 -10.27 19.38
CA VAL A 164 4.63 -9.66 18.95
C VAL A 164 3.55 -10.73 18.93
N PHE A 165 2.53 -10.57 19.77
CA PHE A 165 1.39 -11.49 19.84
C PHE A 165 0.12 -10.89 19.23
N SER A 166 -0.17 -9.63 19.56
CA SER A 166 -1.34 -8.90 19.05
C SER A 166 -0.93 -7.54 18.52
N VAL A 167 -1.48 -7.16 17.37
CA VAL A 167 -1.25 -5.86 16.75
C VAL A 167 -2.57 -5.22 16.37
N HIS A 168 -2.63 -3.90 16.51
CA HIS A 168 -3.73 -3.08 16.04
C HIS A 168 -3.38 -2.47 14.69
N ALA A 169 -4.28 -2.56 13.72
CA ALA A 169 -4.18 -1.82 12.47
C ALA A 169 -5.37 -0.88 12.31
N ASP A 170 -5.09 0.31 11.80
CA ASP A 170 -6.09 1.29 11.43
C ASP A 170 -5.49 2.24 10.39
N GLU A 171 -6.36 3.02 9.75
CA GLU A 171 -5.98 4.01 8.77
C GLU A 171 -6.70 5.34 8.98
N THR A 172 -6.01 6.42 8.63
CA THR A 172 -6.59 7.75 8.74
C THR A 172 -6.37 8.57 7.48
N VAL A 173 -7.28 9.50 7.26
CA VAL A 173 -7.14 10.50 6.21
C VAL A 173 -6.19 11.59 6.68
N LEU A 174 -5.20 11.87 5.83
CA LEU A 174 -4.31 13.01 5.95
C LEU A 174 -4.47 13.89 4.70
N VAL A 175 -4.75 15.17 4.90
CA VAL A 175 -4.76 16.14 3.82
C VAL A 175 -3.38 16.79 3.75
N PHE A 176 -2.72 16.65 2.60
CA PHE A 176 -1.38 17.19 2.37
C PHE A 176 -1.34 17.89 1.02
N LYS A 177 -1.07 19.20 1.01
CA LYS A 177 -1.17 20.06 -0.19
C LYS A 177 -2.47 19.84 -0.95
N GLU A 178 -3.60 19.96 -0.25
CA GLU A 178 -4.96 19.82 -0.80
C GLU A 178 -5.28 18.44 -1.39
N GLN A 179 -4.34 17.49 -1.35
CA GLN A 179 -4.55 16.12 -1.78
C GLN A 179 -4.82 15.23 -0.56
N LYS A 180 -5.80 14.34 -0.69
CA LYS A 180 -6.11 13.32 0.31
C LYS A 180 -5.16 12.15 0.17
N TYR A 181 -4.55 11.76 1.29
CA TYR A 181 -3.75 10.56 1.46
C TYR A 181 -4.33 9.73 2.60
N TYR A 182 -4.10 8.43 2.55
CA TYR A 182 -4.42 7.49 3.63
C TYR A 182 -3.12 7.04 4.25
N VAL A 183 -2.97 7.25 5.56
CA VAL A 183 -1.86 6.74 6.35
C VAL A 183 -2.37 5.57 7.16
N TRP A 184 -1.69 4.45 7.02
CA TRP A 184 -1.97 3.19 7.69
C TRP A 184 -0.91 2.97 8.76
N LEU A 185 -1.34 2.61 9.97
CA LEU A 185 -0.43 2.27 11.06
C LEU A 185 -0.70 0.84 11.51
N LEU A 186 0.38 0.16 11.89
CA LEU A 186 0.35 -1.08 12.65
C LEU A 186 1.03 -0.82 13.99
N VAL A 187 0.31 -1.03 15.08
CA VAL A 187 0.72 -0.68 16.44
C VAL A 187 0.70 -1.93 17.30
N ASP A 188 1.76 -2.16 18.06
CA ASP A 188 1.82 -3.25 19.02
C ASP A 188 0.81 -3.08 20.15
N HIS A 189 0.16 -4.17 20.58
CA HIS A 189 -0.87 -4.13 21.62
C HIS A 189 -0.30 -3.70 22.99
N GLU A 190 0.82 -4.27 23.40
CA GLU A 190 1.36 -4.11 24.76
C GLU A 190 2.22 -2.85 24.90
N THR A 191 3.22 -2.72 24.04
CA THR A 191 4.21 -1.64 24.09
C THR A 191 3.68 -0.33 23.51
N ASN A 192 2.63 -0.42 22.70
CA ASN A 192 2.00 0.71 22.01
C ASN A 192 2.93 1.43 21.03
N LEU A 193 3.96 0.72 20.55
CA LEU A 193 4.93 1.16 19.55
C LEU A 193 4.36 0.98 18.14
N ILE A 194 4.69 1.92 17.25
CA ILE A 194 4.33 1.82 15.83
C ILE A 194 5.32 0.85 15.17
N LEU A 195 4.89 -0.37 14.87
CA LEU A 195 5.74 -1.42 14.29
C LEU A 195 5.94 -1.22 12.78
N CYS A 196 4.88 -0.80 12.09
CA CYS A 196 4.88 -0.59 10.66
C CYS A 196 3.92 0.55 10.28
N TRP A 197 4.19 1.16 9.13
CA TRP A 197 3.32 2.17 8.55
C TRP A 197 3.40 2.15 7.03
N HIS A 198 2.33 2.63 6.39
CA HIS A 198 2.24 2.81 4.94
C HIS A 198 1.45 4.07 4.60
N VAL A 199 1.72 4.69 3.44
CA VAL A 199 0.96 5.84 2.94
C VAL A 199 0.57 5.63 1.49
N SER A 200 -0.67 5.97 1.14
CA SER A 200 -1.20 5.75 -0.20
C SER A 200 -2.28 6.76 -0.58
N LYS A 201 -2.61 6.81 -1.88
CA LYS A 201 -3.76 7.58 -2.38
C LYS A 201 -5.07 6.78 -2.35
N TYR A 202 -5.02 5.51 -1.94
CA TYR A 202 -6.15 4.59 -2.02
C TYR A 202 -6.46 4.00 -0.66
N ARG A 203 -7.74 3.68 -0.43
CA ARG A 203 -8.20 3.00 0.79
C ARG A 203 -8.79 1.64 0.44
N ASP A 204 -7.92 0.69 0.11
CA ASP A 204 -8.33 -0.62 -0.40
C ASP A 204 -7.45 -1.77 0.13
N MET A 205 -7.90 -2.99 -0.15
CA MET A 205 -7.24 -4.25 0.22
C MET A 205 -5.77 -4.33 -0.20
N GLY A 206 -5.42 -3.73 -1.34
CA GLY A 206 -4.05 -3.73 -1.83
C GLY A 206 -3.12 -2.91 -0.92
N GLN A 207 -3.63 -1.86 -0.28
CA GLN A 207 -2.83 -1.08 0.68
C GLN A 207 -2.64 -1.81 2.01
N VAL A 208 -3.63 -2.60 2.42
CA VAL A 208 -3.49 -3.50 3.59
C VAL A 208 -2.44 -4.58 3.33
N LYS A 209 -2.42 -5.18 2.13
CA LYS A 209 -1.36 -6.11 1.70
C LYS A 209 0.02 -5.49 1.91
N VAL A 210 0.25 -4.28 1.40
CA VAL A 210 1.55 -3.60 1.51
C VAL A 210 1.94 -3.37 2.96
N LEU A 211 1.01 -2.94 3.82
CA LEU A 211 1.27 -2.74 5.25
C LEU A 211 1.69 -4.05 5.93
N LEU A 212 0.93 -5.12 5.70
CA LEU A 212 1.15 -6.42 6.34
C LEU A 212 2.41 -7.11 5.79
N GLU A 213 2.64 -7.12 4.49
CA GLU A 213 3.89 -7.66 3.90
C GLU A 213 5.11 -6.91 4.41
N LYS A 214 5.03 -5.57 4.53
CA LYS A 214 6.11 -4.78 5.10
C LYS A 214 6.38 -5.16 6.56
N PHE A 215 5.34 -5.49 7.33
CA PHE A 215 5.47 -5.91 8.73
C PHE A 215 6.04 -7.33 8.87
N PHE A 216 5.51 -8.30 8.14
CA PHE A 216 5.98 -9.69 8.21
C PHE A 216 7.35 -9.87 7.53
N GLY A 217 7.69 -9.04 6.54
CA GLY A 217 8.89 -9.19 5.74
C GLY A 217 8.95 -10.57 5.08
N ASN A 218 10.12 -11.21 5.16
CA ASN A 218 10.31 -12.60 4.69
C ASN A 218 9.87 -13.66 5.72
N SER A 219 9.45 -13.24 6.92
CA SER A 219 9.03 -14.17 7.96
C SER A 219 7.65 -14.73 7.62
N LYS A 220 7.48 -16.05 7.76
CA LYS A 220 6.12 -16.62 7.73
C LYS A 220 5.30 -15.99 8.86
N PRO A 221 4.00 -15.73 8.66
CA PRO A 221 3.17 -15.18 9.71
C PRO A 221 3.23 -16.12 10.91
N ARG A 222 3.75 -15.62 12.04
CA ARG A 222 3.53 -16.23 13.36
C ARG A 222 2.02 -16.11 13.65
N ASN A 223 1.50 -16.92 14.56
CA ASN A 223 0.12 -16.77 15.04
C ASN A 223 -0.03 -15.41 15.73
N ILE A 224 -0.26 -14.37 14.93
CA ILE A 224 -0.47 -12.99 15.36
C ILE A 224 -1.95 -12.70 15.26
N GLU A 225 -2.47 -12.08 16.30
CA GLU A 225 -3.80 -11.50 16.31
C GLU A 225 -3.74 -10.10 15.71
N LEU A 226 -4.45 -9.90 14.60
CA LEU A 226 -4.64 -8.61 13.96
C LEU A 226 -5.98 -8.04 14.41
N ILE A 227 -5.96 -6.91 15.10
CA ILE A 227 -7.14 -6.21 15.60
C ILE A 227 -7.37 -4.98 14.72
N THR A 228 -8.56 -4.88 14.11
CA THR A 228 -8.90 -3.73 13.25
C THR A 228 -10.29 -3.20 13.53
N ASP A 229 -10.57 -2.01 13.02
CA ASP A 229 -11.93 -1.50 12.93
C ASP A 229 -12.74 -2.22 11.83
N GLY A 230 -13.94 -1.72 11.54
CA GLY A 230 -14.87 -2.30 10.58
C GLY A 230 -14.53 -2.10 9.09
N LEU A 231 -13.33 -1.61 8.72
CA LEU A 231 -12.99 -1.47 7.30
C LEU A 231 -12.84 -2.86 6.63
N GLY A 232 -13.79 -3.20 5.75
CA GLY A 232 -13.79 -4.48 5.01
C GLY A 232 -12.58 -4.73 4.08
N ALA A 233 -11.68 -3.77 3.92
CA ALA A 233 -10.39 -3.96 3.24
C ALA A 233 -9.47 -4.91 4.02
N TYR A 234 -9.47 -4.84 5.35
CA TYR A 234 -8.69 -5.75 6.20
C TYR A 234 -9.17 -7.18 6.07
N GLU A 235 -10.49 -7.39 6.25
CA GLU A 235 -11.11 -8.71 6.12
C GLU A 235 -10.82 -9.32 4.73
N SER A 236 -10.94 -8.49 3.68
CA SER A 236 -10.65 -8.94 2.31
C SER A 236 -9.18 -9.34 2.15
N ALA A 237 -8.25 -8.56 2.71
CA ALA A 237 -6.82 -8.81 2.57
C ALA A 237 -6.40 -10.06 3.33
N VAL A 238 -6.84 -10.21 4.58
CA VAL A 238 -6.53 -11.38 5.41
C VAL A 238 -7.07 -12.63 4.73
N LYS A 239 -8.36 -12.69 4.41
CA LYS A 239 -8.97 -13.90 3.81
C LYS A 239 -8.37 -14.30 2.47
N LEU A 240 -7.92 -13.34 1.66
CA LEU A 240 -7.41 -13.62 0.31
C LEU A 240 -5.90 -13.84 0.25
N LEU A 241 -5.13 -13.21 1.14
CA LEU A 241 -3.67 -13.12 1.01
C LEU A 241 -2.92 -13.69 2.21
N PHE A 242 -3.53 -13.77 3.39
CA PHE A 242 -2.84 -14.17 4.63
C PHE A 242 -3.58 -15.29 5.36
N ARG A 243 -3.10 -16.53 5.22
CA ARG A 243 -3.78 -17.73 5.77
C ARG A 243 -3.61 -17.95 7.28
N ASN A 244 -2.60 -17.33 7.91
CA ASN A 244 -2.21 -17.60 9.30
C ASN A 244 -2.34 -16.37 10.22
N ILE A 245 -3.26 -15.46 9.92
CA ILE A 245 -3.54 -14.29 10.76
C ILE A 245 -4.91 -14.48 11.40
N ASN A 246 -4.98 -14.43 12.72
CA ASN A 246 -6.25 -14.37 13.43
C ASN A 246 -6.76 -12.92 13.36
N HIS A 247 -7.79 -12.66 12.56
CA HIS A 247 -8.31 -11.30 12.38
C HIS A 247 -9.55 -11.08 13.26
N VAL A 248 -9.42 -10.14 14.21
CA VAL A 248 -10.47 -9.72 15.12
C VAL A 248 -10.93 -8.32 14.73
N VAL A 249 -12.23 -8.16 14.51
CA VAL A 249 -12.85 -6.86 14.22
C VAL A 249 -13.48 -6.33 15.50
N VAL A 250 -13.06 -5.14 15.92
CA VAL A 250 -13.64 -4.44 17.06
C VAL A 250 -14.62 -3.35 16.60
N PRO A 251 -15.61 -2.97 17.44
CA PRO A 251 -16.49 -1.85 17.14
C PRO A 251 -15.71 -0.55 16.87
N LEU A 252 -16.29 0.34 16.07
CA LEU A 252 -15.72 1.67 15.82
C LEU A 252 -15.49 2.41 17.14
N GLY A 253 -14.33 3.06 17.29
CA GLY A 253 -13.97 3.78 18.52
C GLY A 253 -13.38 2.91 19.63
N LYS A 254 -13.11 1.62 19.37
CA LYS A 254 -12.47 0.70 20.34
C LYS A 254 -11.01 0.39 19.99
N ASN A 255 -10.45 0.99 18.95
CA ASN A 255 -9.05 0.84 18.53
C ASN A 255 -8.18 2.01 19.04
N ASN A 256 -8.21 2.23 20.36
CA ASN A 256 -7.58 3.38 21.03
C ASN A 256 -6.06 3.44 20.80
N GLN A 257 -5.44 2.27 20.58
CA GLN A 257 -4.02 2.12 20.30
C GLN A 257 -3.64 2.87 19.02
N CYS A 258 -4.42 2.80 17.95
CA CYS A 258 -4.10 3.56 16.73
C CYS A 258 -4.59 5.01 16.79
N GLU A 259 -5.78 5.25 17.32
CA GLU A 259 -6.44 6.57 17.33
C GLU A 259 -5.58 7.66 17.98
N SER A 260 -4.98 7.35 19.13
CA SER A 260 -4.10 8.30 19.85
C SER A 260 -2.85 8.68 19.06
N LYS A 261 -2.39 7.85 18.12
CA LYS A 261 -1.18 8.12 17.29
C LYS A 261 -1.58 8.96 16.09
N PHE A 262 -2.76 8.68 15.51
CA PHE A 262 -3.30 9.48 14.42
C PHE A 262 -3.61 10.91 14.81
N SER A 263 -4.14 11.15 16.01
CA SER A 263 -4.37 12.51 16.49
C SER A 263 -3.07 13.33 16.48
N LEU A 264 -2.00 12.77 17.05
CA LEU A 264 -0.69 13.42 17.09
C LEU A 264 -0.06 13.58 15.69
N LEU A 265 -0.23 12.60 14.81
CA LEU A 265 0.25 12.69 13.43
C LEU A 265 -0.48 13.81 12.66
N LYS A 266 -1.79 13.90 12.81
CA LYS A 266 -2.61 14.96 12.20
C LYS A 266 -2.18 16.33 12.70
N ASP A 267 -1.96 16.47 14.01
CA ASP A 267 -1.43 17.72 14.59
C ASP A 267 -0.07 18.10 14.03
N PHE A 268 0.84 17.13 13.94
CA PHE A 268 2.16 17.32 13.36
C PHE A 268 2.09 17.89 11.93
N PHE A 269 1.22 17.34 11.07
CA PHE A 269 1.07 17.83 9.70
C PHE A 269 0.27 19.13 9.61
N ARG A 270 -0.76 19.32 10.45
CA ARG A 270 -1.59 20.53 10.51
C ARG A 270 -0.75 21.78 10.80
N LEU A 271 0.22 21.68 11.71
CA LEU A 271 1.11 22.78 12.08
C LEU A 271 2.16 23.09 11.02
N LYS A 272 2.37 22.20 10.04
CA LYS A 272 3.43 22.30 9.03
C LYS A 272 2.89 22.73 7.66
N ARG A 273 2.07 23.78 7.64
CA ARG A 273 1.45 24.38 6.42
C ARG A 273 2.43 24.72 5.28
N GLY A 274 3.75 24.68 5.50
CA GLY A 274 4.81 24.95 4.53
C GLY A 274 5.54 23.74 3.93
N LEU A 275 5.01 22.51 4.04
CA LEU A 275 5.69 21.33 3.47
C LEU A 275 5.67 21.38 1.93
N LYS A 276 6.84 21.65 1.34
CA LYS A 276 6.97 22.04 -0.07
C LYS A 276 6.87 20.90 -1.08
N ASN A 277 6.97 19.63 -0.68
CA ASN A 277 7.06 18.53 -1.64
C ASN A 277 6.29 17.29 -1.16
N THR A 278 5.33 16.83 -1.97
CA THR A 278 4.56 15.59 -1.73
C THR A 278 5.46 14.36 -1.70
N LYS A 279 6.60 14.38 -2.41
CA LYS A 279 7.61 13.32 -2.35
C LYS A 279 8.22 13.15 -0.96
N ASN A 280 8.13 14.17 -0.09
CA ASN A 280 8.66 14.10 1.27
C ASN A 280 7.62 13.57 2.29
N LEU A 281 6.36 13.35 1.89
CA LEU A 281 5.33 12.90 2.83
C LEU A 281 5.73 11.62 3.57
N ALA A 282 6.14 10.60 2.81
CA ALA A 282 6.63 9.34 3.36
C ALA A 282 7.85 9.54 4.28
N LYS A 283 8.78 10.43 3.90
CA LYS A 283 9.96 10.77 4.71
C LYS A 283 9.55 11.39 6.06
N TYR A 284 8.59 12.31 6.06
CA TYR A 284 8.10 12.90 7.31
C TYR A 284 7.37 11.90 8.20
N ILE A 285 6.54 11.03 7.64
CA ILE A 285 5.87 9.97 8.41
C ILE A 285 6.91 9.04 9.04
N GLN A 286 7.94 8.64 8.27
CA GLN A 286 9.05 7.86 8.80
C GLN A 286 9.70 8.52 10.02
N GLY A 287 10.11 9.78 9.87
CA GLY A 287 10.78 10.50 10.95
C GLY A 287 9.88 10.70 12.17
N PHE A 288 8.58 10.94 11.96
CA PHE A 288 7.60 11.00 13.03
C PHE A 288 7.49 9.66 13.78
N CYS A 289 7.32 8.54 13.08
CA CYS A 289 7.21 7.21 13.68
C CYS A 289 8.45 6.84 14.50
N VAL A 290 9.65 7.07 13.95
CA VAL A 290 10.92 6.79 14.64
C VAL A 290 11.03 7.60 15.94
N VAL A 291 10.85 8.92 15.87
CA VAL A 291 10.97 9.77 17.07
C VAL A 291 9.85 9.46 18.07
N LYS A 292 8.64 9.13 17.60
CA LYS A 292 7.52 8.78 18.47
C LYS A 292 7.80 7.52 19.27
N ASN A 293 8.32 6.48 18.62
CA ASN A 293 8.69 5.23 19.29
C ASN A 293 9.84 5.46 20.28
N LEU A 294 10.92 6.12 19.84
CA LEU A 294 12.06 6.41 20.73
C LEU A 294 11.65 7.26 21.95
N TRP A 295 10.73 8.20 21.77
CA TRP A 295 10.17 8.97 22.88
C TRP A 295 9.45 8.09 23.90
N LYS A 296 8.77 7.04 23.43
CA LYS A 296 8.10 6.07 24.30
C LYS A 296 9.12 5.14 24.97
N THR A 297 10.07 4.58 24.23
CA THR A 297 11.09 3.66 24.74
C THR A 297 12.03 4.31 25.75
N HIS A 298 12.38 5.59 25.56
CA HIS A 298 13.31 6.31 26.43
C HIS A 298 12.62 7.23 27.45
N ASN A 299 11.33 7.01 27.74
CA ASN A 299 10.55 7.79 28.72
C ASN A 299 10.65 9.31 28.53
N GLY A 300 10.74 9.77 27.28
CA GLY A 300 10.86 11.18 26.92
C GLY A 300 12.22 11.82 27.22
N ASN A 301 13.25 11.06 27.61
CA ASN A 301 14.59 11.60 27.82
C ASN A 301 15.25 11.91 26.47
N ILE A 302 15.32 13.20 26.12
CA ILE A 302 15.91 13.64 24.86
C ILE A 302 17.37 13.21 24.69
N ASN A 303 18.17 13.20 25.76
CA ASN A 303 19.58 12.84 25.66
C ASN A 303 19.75 11.36 25.31
N CYS A 304 18.96 10.47 25.92
CA CYS A 304 18.94 9.05 25.57
C CYS A 304 18.53 8.83 24.11
N ILE A 305 17.53 9.56 23.63
CA ILE A 305 17.08 9.51 22.22
C ILE A 305 18.20 9.96 21.28
N LEU A 306 18.90 11.05 21.60
CA LEU A 306 20.00 11.54 20.78
C LEU A 306 21.16 10.54 20.74
N SER A 307 21.54 9.96 21.88
CA SER A 307 22.57 8.93 21.95
C SER A 307 22.18 7.67 21.17
N HIS A 308 20.92 7.24 21.27
CA HIS A 308 20.39 6.11 20.50
C HIS A 308 20.45 6.41 19.00
N LEU A 309 19.95 7.56 18.54
CA LEU A 309 20.03 7.90 17.10
C LEU A 309 21.48 8.04 16.61
N HIS A 310 22.39 8.53 17.47
CA HIS A 310 23.79 8.67 17.13
C HIS A 310 24.47 7.32 16.91
N SER A 311 24.22 6.32 17.75
CA SER A 311 24.86 4.99 17.63
C SER A 311 24.55 4.31 16.30
N PHE A 312 23.33 4.45 15.78
CA PHE A 312 22.96 3.94 14.46
C PHE A 312 23.66 4.68 13.32
N ILE A 313 23.93 5.98 13.45
CA ILE A 313 24.63 6.74 12.41
C ILE A 313 26.12 6.38 12.36
N THR A 314 26.74 6.07 13.50
CA THR A 314 28.18 5.72 13.56
C THR A 314 28.47 4.27 13.19
N THR A 315 27.46 3.39 13.21
CA THR A 315 27.58 1.96 12.88
C THR A 315 27.19 1.63 11.43
N SER A 316 26.73 2.63 10.67
CA SER A 316 26.31 2.53 9.26
C SER A 316 27.38 3.07 8.32
#